data_AF-A0A1E1W2P5-F1
#
_entry.id   AF-A0A1E1W2P5-F1
#
_cell.length_a   1.000
_cell.length_b   1.000
_cell.length_c   1.000
_cell.angle_alpha   90.00
_cell.angle_beta   90.00
_cell.angle_gamma   90.00
#
_symmetry.space_group_name_H-M   'P 1'
#
loop_
_entity.id
_entity.type
_entity.pdbx_description
1 polymer ?
#
loop_
_entity_poly.entity_id
_entity_poly.type
_entity_poly.pdbx_seq_one_letter_code
_entity_poly.pdbx_strand_id
1 'polypeptide(L)'
;AAAAALYRAAPAHSEHVLPHLLQALHSAVQKCGQDKRRRISDQPDETTQIASLLLQVLATGLPLARERPDVYKEFWETLPKVLETFMFEPPVGGTSHAREIVVVIRDEVLRGSPRVPATHIQQVLALIRAGSLHVQPPNQTQNEQELREREEFARTCFETLLQFSMLEDIDSLTGVENDTDPLAIVALLDRFQEVISRYTRDDDSTEPLPRHQLSEISFVLKAIATLTESMKKAPPGKVDALAWQKLIGV
;
A
#
# COMPACT_ATOMS: atom_id res chain seq x y z
N ALA A 1 -20.38 -7.40 -0.82
CA ALA A 1 -21.78 -6.92 -0.96
C ALA A 1 -22.76 -7.57 0.03
N ALA A 2 -22.95 -8.90 0.03
CA ALA A 2 -23.92 -9.56 0.92
C ALA A 2 -23.61 -9.44 2.42
N ALA A 3 -22.35 -9.62 2.84
CA ALA A 3 -21.94 -9.46 4.24
C ALA A 3 -22.17 -8.04 4.77
N ALA A 4 -21.82 -7.02 3.97
CA ALA A 4 -22.08 -5.63 4.33
C ALA A 4 -23.59 -5.34 4.46
N ALA A 5 -24.42 -5.92 3.60
CA ALA A 5 -25.88 -5.79 3.70
C ALA A 5 -26.44 -6.40 5.00
N LEU A 6 -25.90 -7.55 5.44
CA LEU A 6 -26.26 -8.15 6.73
C LEU A 6 -25.86 -7.26 7.90
N TYR A 7 -24.65 -6.68 7.89
CA TYR A 7 -24.22 -5.73 8.93
C TYR A 7 -25.08 -4.47 8.96
N ARG A 8 -25.51 -3.95 7.80
CA ARG A 8 -26.46 -2.81 7.75
C ARG A 8 -27.84 -3.16 8.31
N ALA A 9 -28.26 -4.42 8.22
CA ALA A 9 -29.52 -4.90 8.78
C ALA A 9 -29.40 -5.34 10.26
N ALA A 10 -28.18 -5.42 10.78
CA ALA A 10 -27.92 -5.87 12.15
C ALA A 10 -28.16 -4.75 13.17
N PRO A 11 -28.45 -5.08 14.45
CA PRO A 11 -28.63 -4.09 15.50
C PRO A 11 -27.38 -3.23 15.72
N ALA A 12 -27.54 -1.97 16.13
CA ALA A 12 -26.44 -1.01 16.33
C ALA A 12 -25.29 -1.53 17.22
N HIS A 13 -25.58 -2.40 18.20
CA HIS A 13 -24.56 -3.02 19.07
C HIS A 13 -23.51 -3.86 18.30
N SER A 14 -23.79 -4.27 17.06
CA SER A 14 -22.85 -5.01 16.21
C SER A 14 -21.74 -4.13 15.62
N GLU A 15 -21.86 -2.80 15.72
CA GLU A 15 -20.88 -1.84 15.19
C GLU A 15 -19.53 -1.92 15.91
N HIS A 16 -19.53 -2.19 17.21
CA HIS A 16 -18.31 -2.35 18.01
C HIS A 16 -17.54 -3.64 17.72
N VAL A 17 -18.17 -4.64 17.08
CA VAL A 17 -17.53 -5.94 16.83
C VAL A 17 -16.37 -5.82 15.85
N LEU A 18 -16.48 -4.91 14.87
CA LEU A 18 -15.50 -4.78 13.80
C LEU A 18 -14.11 -4.31 14.30
N PRO A 19 -13.98 -3.23 15.11
CA PRO A 19 -12.71 -2.89 15.74
C PRO A 19 -12.10 -4.04 16.58
N HIS A 20 -12.93 -4.72 17.38
CA HIS A 20 -12.47 -5.82 18.23
C HIS A 20 -11.93 -6.99 17.41
N LEU A 21 -12.59 -7.30 16.30
CA LEU A 21 -12.18 -8.37 15.41
C LEU A 21 -10.87 -8.02 14.68
N LEU A 22 -10.71 -6.78 14.26
CA LEU A 22 -9.45 -6.28 13.70
C LEU A 22 -8.29 -6.42 14.70
N GLN A 23 -8.51 -6.03 15.96
CA GLN A 23 -7.53 -6.14 17.03
C GLN A 23 -7.23 -7.59 17.43
N ALA A 24 -8.22 -8.47 17.38
CA ALA A 24 -8.06 -9.90 17.64
C ALA A 24 -7.16 -10.56 16.58
N LEU A 25 -7.39 -10.26 15.29
CA LEU A 25 -6.56 -10.75 14.19
C LEU A 25 -5.12 -10.22 14.28
N HIS A 26 -4.96 -8.95 14.62
CA HIS A 26 -3.66 -8.35 14.85
C HIS A 26 -2.89 -9.04 15.99
N SER A 27 -3.57 -9.26 17.12
CA SER A 27 -2.97 -9.96 18.25
C SER A 27 -2.63 -11.42 17.93
N ALA A 28 -3.45 -12.09 17.11
CA ALA A 28 -3.22 -13.47 16.70
C ALA A 28 -1.96 -13.59 15.82
N VAL A 29 -1.82 -12.75 14.79
CA VAL A 29 -0.64 -12.81 13.91
C VAL A 29 0.66 -12.47 14.65
N GLN A 30 0.61 -11.51 15.58
CA GLN A 30 1.77 -11.15 16.41
C GLN A 30 2.23 -12.31 17.30
N LYS A 31 1.30 -13.08 17.87
CA LYS A 31 1.62 -14.28 18.67
C LYS A 31 2.29 -15.36 17.82
N CYS A 32 1.77 -15.63 16.61
CA CYS A 32 2.40 -16.57 15.68
C CYS A 32 3.84 -16.16 15.32
N GLY A 33 4.11 -14.86 15.16
CA GLY A 33 5.45 -14.33 14.94
C GLY A 33 6.42 -14.57 16.10
N GLN A 34 5.94 -14.52 17.35
CA GLN A 34 6.76 -14.80 18.54
C GLN A 34 7.02 -16.31 18.72
N ASP A 35 6.03 -17.16 18.44
CA ASP A 35 6.12 -18.62 18.61
C ASP A 35 7.01 -19.29 17.56
N LYS A 36 7.15 -18.72 16.35
CA LYS A 36 8.12 -19.18 15.33
C LYS A 36 9.58 -19.13 15.80
N ARG A 37 9.94 -18.34 16.83
CA ARG A 37 11.27 -18.42 17.47
C ARG A 37 11.48 -19.70 18.29
N ARG A 38 10.43 -20.49 18.57
CA ARG A 38 10.47 -21.64 19.47
C ARG A 38 10.22 -23.01 18.82
N ARG A 39 9.61 -23.11 17.63
CA ARG A 39 9.35 -24.43 16.99
C ARG A 39 9.47 -24.40 15.46
N ILE A 40 10.24 -25.35 14.95
CA ILE A 40 10.38 -25.71 13.53
C ILE A 40 9.36 -26.82 13.26
N SER A 41 8.32 -26.53 12.46
CA SER A 41 7.42 -27.46 11.75
C SER A 41 5.94 -27.06 11.90
N ASP A 42 5.26 -26.91 10.76
CA ASP A 42 3.80 -26.84 10.55
C ASP A 42 2.98 -25.55 10.81
N GLN A 43 3.60 -24.36 10.86
CA GLN A 43 2.86 -23.08 11.06
C GLN A 43 2.49 -22.20 9.83
N PRO A 44 2.75 -22.53 8.55
CA PRO A 44 2.40 -21.61 7.46
C PRO A 44 0.88 -21.48 7.24
N ASP A 45 0.10 -22.52 7.57
CA ASP A 45 -1.34 -22.57 7.28
C ASP A 45 -2.15 -21.59 8.16
N GLU A 46 -1.85 -21.54 9.47
CA GLU A 46 -2.55 -20.66 10.42
C GLU A 46 -2.36 -19.17 10.09
N THR A 47 -1.14 -18.75 9.77
CA THR A 47 -0.85 -17.34 9.45
C THR A 47 -1.51 -16.89 8.14
N THR A 48 -1.60 -17.80 7.18
CA THR A 48 -2.27 -17.59 5.90
C THR A 48 -3.78 -17.47 6.09
N GLN A 49 -4.36 -18.28 6.97
CA GLN A 49 -5.77 -18.21 7.32
C GLN A 49 -6.11 -16.90 8.03
N ILE A 50 -5.26 -16.45 8.97
CA ILE A 50 -5.45 -15.17 9.67
C ILE A 50 -5.42 -14.01 8.67
N ALA A 51 -4.48 -13.99 7.72
CA ALA A 51 -4.41 -12.97 6.68
C ALA A 51 -5.64 -12.99 5.75
N SER A 52 -6.13 -14.18 5.40
CA SER A 52 -7.35 -14.35 4.59
C SER A 52 -8.60 -13.84 5.31
N LEU A 53 -8.71 -14.09 6.63
CA LEU A 53 -9.78 -13.53 7.45
C LEU A 53 -9.69 -12.01 7.52
N LEU A 54 -8.49 -11.43 7.66
CA LEU A 54 -8.31 -9.99 7.63
C LEU A 54 -8.82 -9.39 6.31
N LEU A 55 -8.48 -9.98 5.17
CA LEU A 55 -8.97 -9.51 3.87
C LEU A 55 -10.50 -9.48 3.79
N GLN A 56 -11.17 -10.52 4.29
CA GLN A 56 -12.64 -10.57 4.35
C GLN A 56 -13.23 -9.46 5.23
N VAL A 57 -12.56 -9.20 6.36
CA VAL A 57 -12.94 -8.19 7.33
C VAL A 57 -12.77 -6.80 6.76
N LEU A 58 -11.65 -6.53 6.06
CA LEU A 58 -11.41 -5.26 5.38
C LEU A 58 -12.41 -5.03 4.24
N ALA A 59 -12.64 -6.04 3.40
CA ALA A 59 -13.59 -5.95 2.28
C ALA A 59 -15.04 -5.70 2.72
N THR A 60 -15.39 -6.05 3.97
CA THR A 60 -16.71 -5.77 4.55
C THR A 60 -16.70 -4.48 5.37
N GLY A 61 -15.68 -4.30 6.19
CA GLY A 61 -15.57 -3.27 7.20
C GLY A 61 -15.22 -1.89 6.65
N LEU A 62 -14.34 -1.80 5.65
CA LEU A 62 -13.96 -0.53 5.04
C LEU A 62 -15.16 0.19 4.40
N PRO A 63 -16.03 -0.46 3.59
CA PRO A 63 -17.23 0.20 3.08
C PRO A 63 -18.15 0.73 4.19
N LEU A 64 -18.35 -0.05 5.26
CA LEU A 64 -19.22 0.34 6.38
C LEU A 64 -18.64 1.51 7.18
N ALA A 65 -17.34 1.44 7.48
CA ALA A 65 -16.60 2.47 8.20
C ALA A 65 -16.49 3.77 7.40
N ARG A 66 -16.47 3.67 6.07
CA ARG A 66 -16.48 4.81 5.14
C ARG A 66 -17.85 5.49 5.10
N GLU A 67 -18.95 4.73 5.12
CA GLU A 67 -20.31 5.28 5.16
C GLU A 67 -20.59 6.06 6.45
N ARG A 68 -19.98 5.67 7.57
CA ARG A 68 -20.23 6.27 8.91
C ARG A 68 -18.92 6.46 9.70
N PRO A 69 -18.02 7.37 9.29
CA PRO A 69 -16.68 7.49 9.88
C PRO A 69 -16.68 7.79 11.38
N ASP A 70 -17.63 8.59 11.88
CA ASP A 70 -17.72 8.94 13.30
C ASP A 70 -18.06 7.74 14.19
N VAL A 71 -18.91 6.84 13.69
CA VAL A 71 -19.32 5.61 14.40
C VAL A 71 -18.17 4.62 14.46
N TYR A 72 -17.40 4.52 13.37
CA TYR A 72 -16.28 3.59 13.24
C TYR A 72 -14.92 4.24 13.53
N LYS A 73 -14.88 5.26 14.39
CA LYS A 73 -13.64 5.97 14.75
C LYS A 73 -12.55 5.03 15.28
N GLU A 74 -12.90 4.13 16.21
CA GLU A 74 -11.95 3.15 16.76
C GLU A 74 -11.39 2.20 15.70
N PHE A 75 -12.19 1.86 14.69
CA PHE A 75 -11.74 1.03 13.57
C PHE A 75 -10.67 1.78 12.77
N TRP A 76 -10.92 3.05 12.42
CA TRP A 76 -9.97 3.87 11.68
C TRP A 76 -8.69 4.18 12.47
N GLU A 77 -8.78 4.35 13.79
CA GLU A 77 -7.60 4.54 14.65
C GLU A 77 -6.74 3.28 14.77
N THR A 78 -7.37 2.10 14.78
CA THR A 78 -6.68 0.81 14.90
C THR A 78 -6.09 0.34 13.56
N LEU A 79 -6.74 0.69 12.46
CA LEU A 79 -6.44 0.18 11.12
C LEU A 79 -4.98 0.39 10.68
N PRO A 80 -4.35 1.57 10.79
CA PRO A 80 -2.98 1.77 10.32
C PRO A 80 -1.99 0.79 10.92
N LYS A 81 -2.08 0.55 12.23
CA LYS A 81 -1.18 -0.36 12.95
C LYS A 81 -1.35 -1.82 12.50
N VAL A 82 -2.58 -2.24 12.24
CA VAL A 82 -2.85 -3.59 11.75
C VAL A 82 -2.34 -3.74 10.32
N LEU A 83 -2.60 -2.76 9.47
CA LEU A 83 -2.08 -2.75 8.10
C LEU A 83 -0.56 -2.80 8.08
N GLU A 84 0.11 -1.99 8.92
CA GLU A 84 1.57 -1.98 9.03
C GLU A 84 2.13 -3.38 9.34
N THR A 85 1.60 -4.05 10.36
CA THR A 85 2.02 -5.41 10.71
C THR A 85 1.77 -6.40 9.56
N PHE A 86 0.59 -6.38 8.94
CA PHE A 86 0.29 -7.35 7.87
C PHE A 86 1.01 -7.05 6.55
N MET A 87 1.37 -5.79 6.29
CA MET A 87 2.07 -5.39 5.07
C MET A 87 3.58 -5.60 5.18
N PHE A 88 4.19 -5.41 6.36
CA PHE A 88 5.64 -5.32 6.48
C PHE A 88 6.28 -6.34 7.43
N GLU A 89 5.56 -6.81 8.45
CA GLU A 89 6.15 -7.67 9.48
C GLU A 89 5.99 -9.17 9.14
N PRO A 90 7.04 -10.00 9.35
CA PRO A 90 6.87 -11.45 9.28
C PRO A 90 5.87 -11.92 10.36
N PRO A 91 5.08 -12.96 10.10
CA PRO A 91 5.23 -13.93 9.01
C PRO A 91 4.48 -13.59 7.70
N VAL A 92 3.68 -12.52 7.66
CA VAL A 92 2.75 -12.24 6.55
C VAL A 92 3.19 -11.07 5.66
N GLY A 93 4.12 -10.24 6.13
CA GLY A 93 4.59 -9.05 5.43
C GLY A 93 5.28 -9.35 4.10
N GLY A 94 4.97 -8.54 3.09
CA GLY A 94 5.53 -8.66 1.73
C GLY A 94 5.11 -9.92 0.96
N THR A 95 4.12 -10.67 1.45
CA THR A 95 3.57 -11.86 0.76
C THR A 95 2.44 -11.50 -0.20
N SER A 96 1.92 -12.49 -0.93
CA SER A 96 0.70 -12.32 -1.74
C SER A 96 -0.49 -11.69 -0.98
N HIS A 97 -0.69 -12.00 0.31
CA HIS A 97 -1.74 -11.37 1.12
C HIS A 97 -1.50 -9.88 1.37
N ALA A 98 -0.25 -9.49 1.63
CA ALA A 98 0.11 -8.07 1.77
C ALA A 98 -0.22 -7.29 0.49
N ARG A 99 -0.01 -7.91 -0.68
CA ARG A 99 -0.41 -7.35 -1.98
C ARG A 99 -1.94 -7.21 -2.10
N GLU A 100 -2.69 -8.25 -1.73
CA GLU A 100 -4.15 -8.20 -1.76
C GLU A 100 -4.72 -7.13 -0.82
N ILE A 101 -4.09 -6.91 0.33
CA ILE A 101 -4.44 -5.83 1.25
C ILE A 101 -4.33 -4.47 0.55
N VAL A 102 -3.24 -4.22 -0.20
CA VAL A 102 -3.07 -2.97 -0.96
C VAL A 102 -4.19 -2.78 -2.00
N VAL A 103 -4.60 -3.85 -2.67
CA VAL A 103 -5.71 -3.83 -3.64
C VAL A 103 -7.03 -3.46 -2.95
N VAL A 104 -7.36 -4.10 -1.83
CA VAL A 104 -8.57 -3.80 -1.06
C VAL A 104 -8.57 -2.35 -0.56
N ILE A 105 -7.44 -1.88 -0.04
CA ILE A 105 -7.27 -0.49 0.40
C ILE A 105 -7.50 0.49 -0.75
N ARG A 106 -6.88 0.23 -1.91
CA ARG A 106 -7.03 1.08 -3.09
C ARG A 106 -8.49 1.19 -3.51
N ASP A 107 -9.21 0.08 -3.53
CA ASP A 107 -10.58 0.06 -4.05
C ASP A 107 -11.59 0.59 -3.02
N GLU A 108 -11.39 0.32 -1.72
CA GLU A 108 -12.34 0.72 -0.67
C GLU A 108 -12.01 2.04 0.04
N VAL A 109 -10.74 2.42 0.19
CA VAL A 109 -10.35 3.67 0.86
C VAL A 109 -10.12 4.78 -0.16
N LEU A 110 -9.28 4.50 -1.17
CA LEU A 110 -8.82 5.54 -2.09
C LEU A 110 -9.84 5.86 -3.19
N ARG A 111 -10.47 4.83 -3.76
CA ARG A 111 -11.50 4.97 -4.81
C ARG A 111 -12.94 4.90 -4.29
N GLY A 112 -13.07 4.69 -2.99
CA GLY A 112 -14.36 4.50 -2.34
C GLY A 112 -15.27 5.73 -2.39
N SER A 113 -16.57 5.49 -2.52
CA SER A 113 -17.62 6.51 -2.35
C SER A 113 -18.64 6.06 -1.29
N PRO A 114 -19.01 6.90 -0.29
CA PRO A 114 -18.59 8.29 -0.09
C PRO A 114 -17.11 8.40 0.29
N ARG A 115 -16.50 9.58 0.14
CA ARG A 115 -15.06 9.74 0.39
C ARG A 115 -14.75 9.76 1.89
N VAL A 116 -13.70 9.06 2.30
CA VAL A 116 -13.22 9.00 3.69
C VAL A 116 -12.57 10.35 4.06
N PRO A 117 -12.58 10.78 5.34
CA PRO A 117 -11.81 11.95 5.77
C PRO A 117 -10.33 11.91 5.35
N ALA A 118 -9.78 13.07 4.98
CA ALA A 118 -8.43 13.21 4.42
C ALA A 118 -7.33 12.64 5.32
N THR A 119 -7.49 12.74 6.65
CA THR A 119 -6.56 12.20 7.64
C THR A 119 -6.33 10.69 7.48
N HIS A 120 -7.39 9.92 7.25
CA HIS A 120 -7.29 8.47 7.07
C HIS A 120 -6.68 8.11 5.72
N ILE A 121 -6.99 8.88 4.67
CA ILE A 121 -6.38 8.71 3.34
C ILE A 121 -4.86 8.93 3.43
N GLN A 122 -4.42 9.99 4.12
CA GLN A 122 -3.00 10.31 4.31
C GLN A 122 -2.27 9.19 5.06
N GLN A 123 -2.84 8.65 6.14
CA GLN A 123 -2.26 7.54 6.90
C GLN A 123 -2.07 6.29 6.03
N VAL A 124 -3.07 5.95 5.23
CA VAL A 124 -3.03 4.81 4.32
C VAL A 124 -2.01 5.02 3.19
N LEU A 125 -1.97 6.21 2.58
CA LEU A 125 -0.98 6.53 1.55
C LEU A 125 0.45 6.50 2.09
N ALA A 126 0.67 6.90 3.34
CA ALA A 126 1.97 6.78 4.00
C ALA A 126 2.43 5.32 4.10
N LEU A 127 1.53 4.39 4.43
CA LEU A 127 1.82 2.96 4.44
C LEU A 127 2.11 2.43 3.03
N ILE A 128 1.28 2.77 2.03
CA ILE A 128 1.52 2.34 0.65
C ILE A 128 2.87 2.89 0.14
N ARG A 129 3.23 4.12 0.50
CA ARG A 129 4.55 4.71 0.23
C ARG A 129 5.67 3.92 0.91
N ALA A 130 5.52 3.55 2.17
CA ALA A 130 6.50 2.70 2.84
C ALA A 130 6.65 1.34 2.12
N GLY A 131 5.57 0.78 1.60
CA GLY A 131 5.59 -0.46 0.82
C GLY A 131 6.26 -0.37 -0.54
N SER A 132 6.16 0.78 -1.24
CA SER A 132 6.86 0.98 -2.51
C SER A 132 8.38 1.14 -2.35
N LEU A 133 8.82 1.56 -1.16
CA LEU A 133 10.21 1.70 -0.75
C LEU A 133 10.78 0.44 -0.09
N HIS A 134 9.97 -0.59 0.16
CA HIS A 134 10.40 -1.72 0.98
C HIS A 134 11.49 -2.53 0.25
N VAL A 135 12.73 -2.21 0.60
CA VAL A 135 13.96 -2.84 0.11
C VAL A 135 14.43 -3.86 1.15
N GLN A 136 14.84 -5.02 0.63
CA GLN A 136 15.35 -6.21 1.32
C GLN A 136 16.03 -5.95 2.69
N PRO A 137 15.70 -6.69 3.76
CA PRO A 137 16.62 -6.83 4.88
C PRO A 137 17.84 -7.69 4.45
N PRO A 138 19.08 -7.23 4.67
CA PRO A 138 20.29 -7.80 4.07
C PRO A 138 20.68 -9.21 4.57
N ASN A 139 19.92 -9.82 5.48
CA ASN A 139 20.36 -10.99 6.27
C ASN A 139 19.39 -12.18 6.26
N GLN A 140 18.44 -12.27 5.33
CA GLN A 140 17.59 -13.46 5.20
C GLN A 140 17.87 -14.20 3.89
N THR A 141 18.28 -15.46 3.98
CA THR A 141 18.22 -16.42 2.88
C THR A 141 16.75 -16.65 2.53
N GLN A 142 16.21 -15.82 1.65
CA GLN A 142 14.86 -15.94 1.11
C GLN A 142 14.90 -16.83 -0.13
N ASN A 143 13.84 -17.62 -0.33
CA ASN A 143 13.71 -18.39 -1.57
C ASN A 143 13.25 -17.48 -2.73
N GLU A 144 13.54 -17.84 -3.98
CA GLU A 144 13.19 -17.06 -5.17
C GLU A 144 11.70 -16.64 -5.24
N GLN A 145 10.79 -17.49 -4.76
CA GLN A 145 9.37 -17.20 -4.67
C GLN A 145 9.06 -16.08 -3.67
N GLU A 146 9.72 -16.05 -2.50
CA GLU A 146 9.50 -15.00 -1.50
C GLU A 146 10.03 -13.64 -2.00
N LEU A 147 11.16 -13.65 -2.71
CA LEU A 147 11.69 -12.47 -3.38
C LEU A 147 10.71 -11.95 -4.43
N ARG A 148 10.17 -12.84 -5.26
CA ARG A 148 9.18 -12.49 -6.28
C ARG A 148 7.89 -11.92 -5.68
N GLU A 149 7.37 -12.50 -4.61
CA GLU A 149 6.16 -11.98 -3.95
C GLU A 149 6.38 -10.58 -3.37
N ARG A 150 7.56 -10.33 -2.80
CA ARG A 150 7.95 -9.01 -2.28
C ARG A 150 8.08 -7.97 -3.39
N GLU A 151 8.66 -8.35 -4.53
CA GLU A 151 8.73 -7.49 -5.71
C GLU A 151 7.32 -7.15 -6.24
N GLU A 152 6.45 -8.16 -6.36
CA GLU A 152 5.06 -7.97 -6.79
C GLU A 152 4.28 -7.08 -5.80
N PHE A 153 4.53 -7.22 -4.50
CA PHE A 153 3.97 -6.35 -3.45
C PHE A 153 4.45 -4.90 -3.59
N ALA A 154 5.76 -4.66 -3.66
CA ALA A 154 6.32 -3.31 -3.79
C ALA A 154 5.85 -2.63 -5.08
N ARG A 155 5.80 -3.39 -6.19
CA ARG A 155 5.24 -2.94 -7.46
C ARG A 155 3.77 -2.55 -7.34
N THR A 156 2.96 -3.34 -6.64
CA THR A 156 1.52 -3.03 -6.45
C THR A 156 1.33 -1.77 -5.60
N CYS A 157 2.15 -1.58 -4.57
CA CYS A 157 2.18 -0.34 -3.79
C CYS A 157 2.51 0.85 -4.69
N PHE A 158 3.57 0.72 -5.49
CA PHE A 158 3.98 1.76 -6.42
C PHE A 158 2.90 2.09 -7.46
N GLU A 159 2.34 1.09 -8.13
CA GLU A 159 1.26 1.26 -9.10
C GLU A 159 0.04 1.93 -8.47
N THR A 160 -0.27 1.61 -7.21
CA THR A 160 -1.36 2.24 -6.46
C THR A 160 -1.10 3.72 -6.20
N LEU A 161 0.12 4.10 -5.79
CA LEU A 161 0.51 5.50 -5.61
C LEU A 161 0.44 6.26 -6.94
N LEU A 162 0.93 5.66 -8.01
CA LEU A 162 0.91 6.26 -9.34
C LEU A 162 -0.53 6.47 -9.82
N GLN A 163 -1.36 5.44 -9.69
CA GLN A 163 -2.78 5.50 -10.03
C GLN A 163 -3.51 6.54 -9.20
N PHE A 164 -3.24 6.64 -7.90
CA PHE A 164 -3.86 7.68 -7.07
C PHE A 164 -3.39 9.08 -7.49
N SER A 165 -2.10 9.25 -7.76
CA SER A 165 -1.53 10.52 -8.23
C SER A 165 -1.97 10.92 -9.66
N MET A 166 -2.40 9.97 -10.50
CA MET A 166 -2.81 10.21 -11.89
C MET A 166 -4.33 10.21 -12.11
N LEU A 167 -5.08 9.39 -11.36
CA LEU A 167 -6.55 9.26 -11.47
C LEU A 167 -7.29 10.26 -10.60
N GLU A 168 -6.64 10.82 -9.57
CA GLU A 168 -7.11 12.09 -9.05
C GLU A 168 -6.76 13.15 -10.08
N ASP A 169 -7.70 13.34 -11.03
CA ASP A 169 -7.90 14.64 -11.63
C ASP A 169 -7.76 15.65 -10.50
N ILE A 170 -6.82 16.57 -10.71
CA ILE A 170 -6.49 17.71 -9.86
C ILE A 170 -7.74 18.47 -9.34
N ASP A 171 -8.91 18.23 -9.94
CA ASP A 171 -10.22 18.77 -9.65
C ASP A 171 -11.07 17.96 -8.64
N SER A 172 -10.82 16.66 -8.40
CA SER A 172 -11.57 15.91 -7.36
C SER A 172 -11.05 16.17 -5.94
N LEU A 173 -9.86 16.76 -5.84
CA LEU A 173 -9.28 17.26 -4.59
C LEU A 173 -9.80 18.66 -4.20
N THR A 174 -10.55 19.35 -5.07
CA THR A 174 -10.96 20.75 -4.85
C THR A 174 -12.22 20.93 -3.99
N GLY A 175 -12.68 19.87 -3.31
CA GLY A 175 -13.72 19.99 -2.28
C GLY A 175 -13.18 20.40 -0.91
N VAL A 176 -11.87 20.30 -0.70
CA VAL A 176 -11.21 20.67 0.55
C VAL A 176 -9.98 21.48 0.18
N GLU A 177 -9.96 22.74 0.58
CA GLU A 177 -8.77 23.57 0.51
C GLU A 177 -7.59 22.83 1.17
N ASN A 178 -6.46 22.85 0.47
CA ASN A 178 -5.11 22.47 0.89
C ASN A 178 -4.56 21.11 0.41
N ASP A 179 -3.44 21.25 -0.31
CA ASP A 179 -2.36 20.31 -0.53
C ASP A 179 -2.68 19.04 -1.33
N THR A 180 -2.63 19.15 -2.67
CA THR A 180 -1.92 18.13 -3.45
C THR A 180 -0.51 18.02 -2.87
N ASP A 181 -0.32 17.11 -1.92
CA ASP A 181 0.89 17.00 -1.11
C ASP A 181 2.12 16.81 -2.03
N PRO A 182 2.98 17.84 -2.19
CA PRO A 182 4.16 17.79 -3.07
C PRO A 182 5.06 16.59 -2.76
N LEU A 183 4.99 16.10 -1.52
CA LEU A 183 5.70 14.92 -1.04
C LEU A 183 5.37 13.63 -1.80
N ALA A 184 4.18 13.48 -2.39
CA ALA A 184 3.82 12.25 -3.10
C ALA A 184 4.55 12.13 -4.45
N ILE A 185 4.62 13.22 -5.22
CA ILE A 185 5.34 13.24 -6.50
C ILE A 185 6.84 13.15 -6.25
N VAL A 186 7.35 13.87 -5.24
CA VAL A 186 8.77 13.83 -4.86
C VAL A 186 9.20 12.42 -4.46
N ALA A 187 8.41 11.71 -3.66
CA ALA A 187 8.71 10.33 -3.27
C ALA A 187 8.69 9.35 -4.46
N LEU A 188 7.80 9.56 -5.44
CA LEU A 188 7.78 8.78 -6.69
C LEU A 188 9.06 9.00 -7.50
N LEU A 189 9.48 10.26 -7.65
CA LEU A 189 10.70 10.64 -8.37
C LEU A 189 11.96 10.11 -7.68
N ASP A 190 12.02 10.16 -6.35
CA ASP A 190 13.14 9.58 -5.57
C ASP A 190 13.26 8.07 -5.80
N ARG A 191 12.13 7.36 -5.86
CA ARG A 191 12.14 5.92 -6.14
C ARG A 191 12.57 5.61 -7.58
N PHE A 192 12.11 6.41 -8.55
CA PHE A 192 12.57 6.28 -9.94
C PHE A 192 14.08 6.47 -10.06
N GLN A 193 14.61 7.53 -9.43
CA GLN A 193 16.03 7.81 -9.42
C GLN A 193 16.83 6.69 -8.74
N GLU A 194 16.32 6.12 -7.64
CA GLU A 194 16.95 4.98 -6.99
C GLU A 194 17.05 3.76 -7.92
N VAL A 195 15.95 3.38 -8.57
CA VAL A 195 15.94 2.23 -9.50
C VAL A 195 16.89 2.47 -10.68
N ILE A 196 16.88 3.66 -11.27
CA ILE A 196 17.79 4.01 -12.38
C ILE A 196 19.25 4.03 -11.90
N SER A 197 19.53 4.55 -10.71
CA SER A 197 20.90 4.63 -10.18
C SER A 197 21.50 3.25 -9.89
N ARG A 198 20.68 2.29 -9.41
CA ARG A 198 21.10 0.89 -9.24
C ARG A 198 21.51 0.27 -10.57
N TYR A 199 20.74 0.54 -11.64
CA TYR A 199 21.08 0.10 -12.98
C TYR A 199 22.42 0.67 -13.46
N THR A 200 22.63 1.98 -13.34
CA THR A 200 23.88 2.61 -13.79
C THR A 200 25.12 2.16 -13.00
N ARG A 201 24.96 1.57 -11.81
CA ARG A 201 26.06 1.05 -10.99
C ARG A 201 26.42 -0.41 -11.32
N ASP A 202 25.50 -1.18 -11.90
CA ASP A 202 25.72 -2.57 -12.30
C ASP A 202 26.31 -2.71 -13.72
N ASP A 203 26.60 -1.59 -14.40
CA ASP A 203 27.17 -1.55 -15.77
C ASP A 203 28.63 -2.08 -15.85
N ASP A 204 29.29 -2.29 -14.71
CA ASP A 204 30.64 -2.89 -14.65
C ASP A 204 30.62 -4.44 -14.77
N SER A 205 29.42 -5.03 -14.83
CA SER A 205 29.21 -6.47 -15.04
C SER A 205 28.94 -6.78 -16.52
N THR A 206 29.81 -7.57 -17.14
CA THR A 206 29.60 -8.12 -18.50
C THR A 206 28.45 -9.13 -18.62
N GLU A 207 27.80 -9.51 -17.52
CA GLU A 207 26.69 -10.47 -17.56
C GLU A 207 25.37 -9.79 -18.00
N PRO A 208 24.57 -10.45 -18.86
CA PRO A 208 23.29 -9.92 -19.27
C PRO A 208 22.35 -9.81 -18.06
N LEU A 209 21.74 -8.65 -17.91
CA LEU A 209 20.89 -8.33 -16.77
C LEU A 209 19.77 -9.37 -16.60
N PRO A 210 19.46 -9.75 -15.36
CA PRO A 210 18.27 -10.50 -15.07
C PRO A 210 17.03 -9.83 -15.66
N ARG A 211 16.15 -10.63 -16.28
CA ARG A 211 14.93 -10.13 -16.96
C ARG A 211 14.03 -9.27 -16.05
N HIS A 212 14.08 -9.48 -14.74
CA HIS A 212 13.31 -8.70 -13.78
C HIS A 212 13.80 -7.24 -13.71
N GLN A 213 15.12 -7.01 -13.66
CA GLN A 213 15.69 -5.65 -13.61
C GLN A 213 15.38 -4.87 -14.89
N LEU A 214 15.50 -5.50 -16.06
CA LEU A 214 15.12 -4.90 -17.35
C LEU A 214 13.64 -4.50 -17.38
N SER A 215 12.78 -5.32 -16.78
CA SER A 215 11.34 -5.05 -16.68
C SER A 215 11.03 -3.90 -15.72
N GLU A 216 11.75 -3.83 -14.59
CA GLU A 216 11.62 -2.76 -13.60
C GLU A 216 12.05 -1.40 -14.18
N ILE A 217 13.20 -1.35 -14.85
CA ILE A 217 13.69 -0.13 -15.53
C ILE A 217 12.73 0.30 -16.64
N SER A 218 12.29 -0.64 -17.48
CA SER A 218 11.32 -0.36 -18.56
C SER A 218 10.00 0.19 -18.01
N PHE A 219 9.57 -0.30 -16.85
CA PHE A 219 8.37 0.18 -16.16
C PHE A 219 8.60 1.59 -15.59
N VAL A 220 9.73 1.83 -14.92
CA VAL A 220 10.10 3.15 -14.37
C VAL A 220 10.16 4.20 -15.48
N LEU A 221 10.83 3.92 -16.60
CA LEU A 221 10.92 4.86 -17.72
C LEU A 221 9.54 5.20 -18.31
N LYS A 222 8.65 4.21 -18.44
CA LYS A 222 7.25 4.45 -18.88
C LYS A 222 6.48 5.28 -17.85
N ALA A 223 6.68 5.03 -16.57
CA ALA A 223 6.03 5.77 -15.50
C ALA A 223 6.52 7.23 -15.44
N ILE A 224 7.82 7.49 -15.62
CA ILE A 224 8.38 8.84 -15.77
C ILE A 224 7.77 9.57 -16.95
N ALA A 225 7.68 8.92 -18.12
CA ALA A 225 7.09 9.54 -19.31
C ALA A 225 5.62 9.93 -19.07
N THR A 226 4.85 9.03 -18.44
CA THR A 226 3.43 9.27 -18.12
C THR A 226 3.29 10.38 -17.06
N LEU A 227 4.14 10.37 -16.02
CA LEU A 227 4.16 11.40 -14.96
C LEU A 227 4.52 12.77 -15.54
N THR A 228 5.50 12.83 -16.43
CA THR A 228 5.90 14.06 -17.14
C THR A 228 4.74 14.64 -17.93
N GLU A 229 4.01 13.80 -18.67
CA GLU A 229 2.85 14.24 -19.45
C GLU A 229 1.71 14.74 -18.54
N SER A 230 1.48 14.06 -17.41
CA SER A 230 0.49 14.48 -16.40
C SER A 230 0.86 15.83 -15.76
N MET A 231 2.10 15.98 -15.29
CA MET A 231 2.61 17.22 -14.71
C MET A 231 2.53 18.39 -15.72
N LYS A 232 2.76 18.13 -17.01
CA LYS A 232 2.64 19.16 -18.06
C LYS A 232 1.19 19.62 -18.29
N LYS A 233 0.22 18.73 -18.10
CA LYS A 233 -1.21 19.02 -18.25
C LYS A 233 -1.82 19.66 -17.00
N ALA A 234 -1.13 19.57 -15.86
CA ALA A 234 -1.57 20.17 -14.61
C ALA A 234 -1.66 21.70 -14.70
N PRO A 235 -2.67 22.34 -14.08
CA PRO A 235 -2.74 23.79 -13.96
C PRO A 235 -1.49 24.39 -13.33
N PRO A 236 -1.06 25.59 -13.78
CA PRO A 236 0.10 26.27 -13.21
C PRO A 236 -0.11 26.51 -11.70
N GLY A 237 0.84 26.07 -10.88
CA GLY A 237 0.79 26.16 -9.41
C GLY A 237 0.29 24.91 -8.68
N LYS A 238 -0.23 23.89 -9.38
CA LYS A 238 -0.62 22.60 -8.77
C LYS A 238 0.55 21.65 -8.55
N VAL A 239 1.65 21.86 -9.27
CA VAL A 239 2.87 21.06 -9.17
C VAL A 239 3.98 21.94 -8.62
N ASP A 240 4.56 21.52 -7.50
CA ASP A 240 5.64 22.24 -6.83
C ASP A 240 6.91 22.33 -7.71
N ALA A 241 7.63 23.44 -7.59
CA ALA A 241 8.90 23.66 -8.27
C ALA A 241 9.93 22.57 -7.91
N LEU A 242 9.89 22.05 -6.68
CA LEU A 242 10.76 20.96 -6.25
C LEU A 242 10.50 19.67 -7.06
N ALA A 243 9.23 19.36 -7.35
CA ALA A 243 8.87 18.19 -8.14
C ALA A 243 9.36 18.32 -9.59
N TRP A 244 9.25 19.50 -10.19
CA TRP A 244 9.83 19.79 -11.50
C TRP A 244 11.35 19.66 -11.51
N GLN A 245 12.03 20.23 -10.52
CA GLN A 245 13.48 20.15 -10.41
C GLN A 245 13.96 18.71 -10.26
N LYS A 246 13.26 17.90 -9.44
CA LYS A 246 13.57 16.47 -9.31
C LYS A 246 13.32 15.71 -10.61
N LEU A 247 12.20 15.95 -11.29
CA LEU A 247 11.90 15.27 -12.57
C LEU A 247 13.00 15.52 -13.62
N ILE A 248 13.52 16.74 -13.67
CA ILE A 248 14.62 17.11 -14.59
C ILE A 248 15.95 16.44 -14.18
N GLY A 249 16.12 16.14 -12.89
CA GLY A 249 17.33 15.52 -12.33
C GLY A 249 17.32 13.99 -12.27
N VAL A 250 16.24 13.33 -12.68
CA VAL A 250 16.17 11.88 -12.91
C VAL A 250 16.85 11.53 -14.23
#